data_AF-A0A916M695-F1
#
_entry.id   AF-A0A916M695-F1
#
_cell.length_a   1.000
_cell.length_b   1.000
_cell.length_c   1.000
_cell.angle_alpha   90.00
_cell.angle_beta   90.00
_cell.angle_gamma   90.00
#
_symmetry.space_group_name_H-M   'P 1'
#
loop_
_entity.id
_entity.type
_entity.pdbx_description
1 polymer ?
#
loop_
_entity_poly.entity_id
_entity_poly.type
_entity_poly.pdbx_seq_one_letter_code
_entity_poly.pdbx_strand_id
1 'polypeptide(L)'
;MRRRRLRRVLTLLAAGFACALAAPAQPGRPREVRVAAAADLQFALDDVFRAAGRSIAGIRPVVIYGSSGSIHAQIENGAPFDLFLSADADYPRRLAAKGLADGPVFLYAVGRLVVWVPSKSRLDVGSLGLRALLAPSVRKVAIANPRHAPYGRAAEAAMRRLGVWSGVQ
;
A
#
# COMPACT_ATOMS: atom_id res chain seq x y z
N MET A 1 -45.58 7.94 72.00
CA MET A 1 -45.64 7.00 70.85
C MET A 1 -45.51 7.71 69.49
N ARG A 2 -44.38 8.38 69.15
CA ARG A 2 -44.28 9.09 67.85
C ARG A 2 -42.87 9.27 67.26
N ARG A 3 -41.90 8.39 67.56
CA ARG A 3 -40.49 8.54 67.10
C ARG A 3 -39.87 7.31 66.41
N ARG A 4 -40.66 6.44 65.76
CA ARG A 4 -40.13 5.23 65.09
C ARG A 4 -40.50 5.05 63.61
N ARG A 5 -41.20 5.99 62.97
CA ARG A 5 -41.61 5.88 61.56
C ARG A 5 -40.87 6.82 60.58
N LEU A 6 -39.71 7.35 60.95
CA LEU A 6 -38.95 8.29 60.09
C LEU A 6 -37.48 7.91 59.90
N ARG A 7 -37.16 6.62 59.98
CA ARG A 7 -35.81 6.10 59.69
C ARG A 7 -35.77 5.05 58.56
N ARG A 8 -36.93 4.69 58.00
CA ARG A 8 -37.02 3.66 56.94
C ARG A 8 -37.27 4.21 55.53
N VAL A 9 -37.53 5.51 55.39
CA VAL A 9 -37.78 6.13 54.07
C VAL A 9 -36.51 6.76 53.49
N LEU A 10 -35.50 7.09 54.33
CA LEU A 10 -34.24 7.67 53.83
C LEU A 10 -33.19 6.65 53.37
N THR A 11 -33.41 5.34 53.55
CA THR A 11 -32.45 4.29 53.16
C THR A 11 -32.78 3.60 51.83
N LEU A 12 -33.74 4.15 51.05
CA LEU A 12 -34.16 3.58 49.76
C LEU A 12 -34.00 4.53 48.57
N LEU A 13 -33.47 5.75 48.78
CA LEU A 13 -33.18 6.70 47.71
C LEU A 13 -31.67 6.88 47.43
N ALA A 14 -30.81 6.17 48.15
CA ALA A 14 -29.36 6.13 47.89
C ALA A 14 -28.93 4.93 47.03
N ALA A 15 -29.84 4.03 46.67
CA ALA A 15 -29.55 2.83 45.87
C ALA A 15 -29.88 2.98 44.36
N GLY A 16 -30.40 4.14 43.93
CA GLY A 16 -30.81 4.39 42.54
C GLY A 16 -29.76 5.08 41.66
N PHE A 17 -28.65 5.56 42.22
CA PHE A 17 -27.68 6.40 41.50
C PHE A 17 -26.29 5.75 41.33
N ALA A 18 -26.19 4.43 41.47
CA ALA A 18 -24.91 3.71 41.40
C ALA A 18 -24.79 2.75 40.20
N CYS A 19 -25.72 2.79 39.25
CA CYS A 19 -25.76 1.84 38.13
C CYS A 19 -25.92 2.52 36.76
N ALA A 20 -25.20 3.62 36.53
CA ALA A 20 -25.28 4.39 35.27
C ALA A 20 -23.92 4.64 34.59
N LEU A 21 -22.82 3.98 34.98
CA LEU A 21 -21.48 4.33 34.46
C LEU A 21 -20.67 3.20 33.81
N ALA A 22 -21.26 2.02 33.59
CA ALA A 22 -20.62 0.97 32.79
C ALA A 22 -21.32 0.81 31.44
N ALA A 23 -21.29 1.86 30.60
CA ALA A 23 -21.53 1.66 29.18
C ALA A 23 -20.39 0.75 28.66
N PRO A 24 -20.69 -0.38 28.00
CA PRO A 24 -19.65 -1.19 27.39
C PRO A 24 -18.87 -0.30 26.41
N ALA A 25 -17.54 -0.27 26.55
CA ALA A 25 -16.68 0.44 25.62
C ALA A 25 -17.00 -0.06 24.21
N GLN A 26 -17.66 0.77 23.40
CA GLN A 26 -17.85 0.43 22.01
C GLN A 26 -16.46 0.26 21.40
N PRO A 27 -16.19 -0.83 20.66
CA PRO A 27 -14.94 -0.95 19.95
C PRO A 27 -14.78 0.29 19.07
N GLY A 28 -13.73 1.08 19.34
CA GLY A 28 -13.45 2.30 18.60
C GLY A 28 -13.42 2.00 17.11
N ARG A 29 -13.99 2.89 16.29
CA ARG A 29 -13.92 2.73 14.83
C ARG A 29 -12.46 2.61 14.40
N PRO A 30 -12.11 1.66 13.51
CA PRO A 30 -10.75 1.54 13.02
C PRO A 30 -10.26 2.88 12.43
N ARG A 31 -9.04 3.28 12.79
CA ARG A 31 -8.37 4.43 12.18
C ARG A 31 -8.09 4.13 10.72
N GLU A 32 -8.58 4.97 9.82
CA GLU A 32 -8.21 4.85 8.41
C GLU A 32 -6.76 5.30 8.20
N VAL A 33 -6.02 4.55 7.39
CA VAL A 33 -4.64 4.84 7.00
C VAL A 33 -4.58 4.83 5.47
N ARG A 34 -4.30 5.98 4.87
CA ARG A 34 -4.22 6.18 3.42
C ARG A 34 -2.85 5.73 2.93
N VAL A 35 -2.83 4.58 2.29
CA VAL A 35 -1.61 3.97 1.76
C VAL A 35 -1.52 4.25 0.26
N ALA A 36 -0.53 5.03 -0.15
CA ALA A 36 -0.18 5.15 -1.56
C ALA A 36 0.86 4.08 -1.91
N ALA A 37 0.51 3.16 -2.81
CA ALA A 37 1.36 2.04 -3.18
C ALA A 37 1.66 2.03 -4.68
N ALA A 38 2.91 1.69 -5.01
CA ALA A 38 3.28 1.37 -6.37
C ALA A 38 2.40 0.22 -6.91
N ALA A 39 1.99 0.32 -8.18
CA ALA A 39 1.05 -0.63 -8.78
C ALA A 39 1.56 -2.08 -8.84
N ASP A 40 2.88 -2.30 -8.80
CA ASP A 40 3.49 -3.64 -8.72
C ASP A 40 3.18 -4.37 -7.41
N LEU A 41 2.80 -3.63 -6.36
CA LEU A 41 2.44 -4.18 -5.06
C LEU A 41 0.98 -4.64 -4.96
N GLN A 42 0.14 -4.38 -5.95
CA GLN A 42 -1.32 -4.62 -5.84
C GLN A 42 -1.66 -6.04 -5.39
N PHE A 43 -1.00 -7.04 -5.98
CA PHE A 43 -1.25 -8.45 -5.61
C PHE A 43 -0.56 -8.85 -4.30
N ALA A 44 0.59 -8.26 -3.99
CA ALA A 44 1.35 -8.60 -2.80
C ALA A 44 0.72 -8.01 -1.52
N LEU A 45 0.22 -6.77 -1.58
CA LEU A 45 -0.31 -6.09 -0.41
C LEU A 45 -1.57 -6.74 0.13
N ASP A 46 -2.43 -7.29 -0.72
CA ASP A 46 -3.61 -8.05 -0.29
C ASP A 46 -3.21 -9.24 0.61
N ASP A 47 -2.14 -9.94 0.25
CA ASP A 47 -1.60 -11.05 1.05
C ASP A 47 -0.90 -10.53 2.33
N VAL A 48 -0.17 -9.42 2.25
CA VAL A 48 0.45 -8.79 3.42
C VAL A 48 -0.62 -8.38 4.45
N PHE A 49 -1.70 -7.70 4.04
CA PHE A 49 -2.75 -7.29 4.97
C PHE A 49 -3.47 -8.48 5.57
N ARG A 50 -3.72 -9.53 4.78
CA ARG A 50 -4.30 -10.77 5.27
C ARG A 50 -3.41 -11.45 6.32
N ALA A 51 -2.11 -11.53 6.05
CA ALA A 51 -1.13 -12.12 6.95
C ALA A 51 -0.91 -11.28 8.22
N ALA A 52 -1.00 -9.94 8.13
CA ALA A 52 -0.80 -9.04 9.26
C ALA A 52 -1.84 -9.26 10.37
N GLY A 53 -3.06 -9.69 10.03
CA GLY A 53 -4.06 -10.18 10.98
C GLY A 53 -4.29 -9.23 12.16
N ARG A 54 -4.01 -9.70 13.38
CA ARG A 54 -4.17 -8.92 14.63
C ARG A 54 -3.19 -7.76 14.76
N SER A 55 -2.06 -7.78 14.07
CA SER A 55 -1.00 -6.75 14.18
C SER A 55 -1.45 -5.39 13.65
N ILE A 56 -2.47 -5.37 12.79
CA ILE A 56 -3.11 -4.16 12.26
C ILE A 56 -4.53 -3.97 12.84
N ALA A 57 -4.87 -4.66 13.94
CA ALA A 57 -6.17 -4.51 14.58
C ALA A 57 -6.39 -3.04 14.97
N GLY A 58 -7.54 -2.48 14.57
CA GLY A 58 -7.85 -1.07 14.77
C GLY A 58 -7.33 -0.14 13.67
N ILE A 59 -6.67 -0.65 12.63
CA ILE A 59 -6.32 0.09 11.40
C ILE A 59 -7.16 -0.41 10.24
N ARG A 60 -7.68 0.51 9.44
CA ARG A 60 -8.31 0.23 8.14
C ARG A 60 -7.44 0.82 7.02
N PRO A 61 -6.62 0.02 6.32
CA PRO A 61 -5.85 0.52 5.20
C PRO A 61 -6.78 0.89 4.04
N VAL A 62 -6.63 2.09 3.51
CA VAL A 62 -7.27 2.57 2.29
C VAL A 62 -6.17 2.75 1.26
N VAL A 63 -6.05 1.79 0.35
CA VAL A 63 -4.92 1.73 -0.58
C VAL A 63 -5.28 2.36 -1.91
N ILE A 64 -4.40 3.23 -2.39
CA ILE A 64 -4.46 3.81 -3.73
C ILE A 64 -3.21 3.35 -4.48
N TYR A 65 -3.44 2.73 -5.63
CA TYR A 65 -2.39 2.22 -6.50
C TYR A 65 -2.08 3.21 -7.62
N GLY A 66 -0.80 3.33 -7.96
CA GLY A 66 -0.35 4.17 -9.05
C GLY A 66 1.12 3.95 -9.38
N SER A 67 1.62 4.64 -10.40
CA SER A 67 3.07 4.65 -10.62
C SER A 67 3.75 5.44 -9.50
N SER A 68 4.92 4.99 -9.06
CA SER A 68 5.63 5.69 -7.98
C SER A 68 5.92 7.16 -8.30
N GLY A 69 6.24 7.50 -9.55
CA GLY A 69 6.44 8.89 -9.96
C GLY A 69 5.16 9.72 -9.91
N SER A 70 4.02 9.14 -10.29
CA SER A 70 2.72 9.82 -10.21
C SER A 70 2.33 10.06 -8.74
N ILE A 71 2.48 9.06 -7.88
CA ILE A 71 2.19 9.19 -6.44
C ILE A 71 3.13 10.20 -5.78
N HIS A 72 4.42 10.14 -6.10
CA HIS A 72 5.39 11.11 -5.61
C HIS A 72 4.97 12.55 -5.97
N ALA A 73 4.59 12.80 -7.22
CA ALA A 73 4.10 14.11 -7.63
C ALA A 73 2.81 14.51 -6.90
N GLN A 74 1.92 13.57 -6.59
CA GLN A 74 0.74 13.86 -5.77
C GLN A 74 1.14 14.28 -4.35
N ILE A 75 2.07 13.56 -3.70
CA ILE A 75 2.55 13.90 -2.35
C ILE A 75 3.21 15.29 -2.34
N GLU A 76 4.05 15.59 -3.34
CA GLU A 76 4.66 16.93 -3.49
C GLU A 76 3.61 18.04 -3.63
N ASN A 77 2.45 17.72 -4.20
CA ASN A 77 1.32 18.65 -4.34
C ASN A 77 0.34 18.60 -3.16
N GLY A 78 0.74 18.01 -2.03
CA GLY A 78 -0.04 18.03 -0.79
C GLY A 78 -1.09 16.92 -0.69
N ALA A 79 -0.99 15.84 -1.49
CA ALA A 79 -1.86 14.69 -1.31
C ALA A 79 -1.66 14.06 0.08
N PRO A 80 -2.73 13.92 0.88
CA PRO A 80 -2.63 13.54 2.29
C PRO A 80 -2.55 12.02 2.48
N PHE A 81 -1.42 11.42 2.12
CA PHE A 81 -1.13 10.01 2.34
C PHE A 81 -0.39 9.80 3.67
N ASP A 82 -0.75 8.75 4.41
CA ASP A 82 -0.10 8.37 5.67
C ASP A 82 1.13 7.47 5.43
N LEU A 83 1.11 6.68 4.35
CA LEU A 83 2.18 5.75 4.00
C LEU A 83 2.42 5.75 2.49
N PHE A 84 3.68 5.84 2.08
CA PHE A 84 4.09 5.74 0.68
C PHE A 84 5.02 4.53 0.46
N LEU A 85 4.56 3.56 -0.34
CA LEU A 85 5.30 2.38 -0.74
C LEU A 85 5.72 2.51 -2.21
N SER A 86 6.98 2.86 -2.45
CA SER A 86 7.51 3.09 -3.79
C SER A 86 8.30 1.88 -4.33
N ALA A 87 8.18 1.64 -5.64
CA ALA A 87 9.00 0.68 -6.37
C ALA A 87 10.42 1.22 -6.67
N ASP A 88 10.78 2.42 -6.22
CA ASP A 88 12.11 3.01 -6.35
C ASP A 88 12.43 3.82 -5.08
N ALA A 89 13.58 3.53 -4.46
CA ALA A 89 13.98 4.16 -3.21
C ALA A 89 14.27 5.66 -3.35
N ASP A 90 14.53 6.17 -4.56
CA ASP A 90 14.81 7.59 -4.78
C ASP A 90 13.58 8.47 -4.50
N TYR A 91 12.36 8.02 -4.85
CA TYR A 91 11.16 8.83 -4.63
C TYR A 91 10.91 9.13 -3.14
N PRO A 92 10.85 8.15 -2.22
CA PRO A 92 10.72 8.45 -0.79
C PRO A 92 11.88 9.27 -0.24
N ARG A 93 13.13 9.02 -0.69
CA ARG A 93 14.31 9.81 -0.26
C ARG A 93 14.18 11.27 -0.64
N ARG A 94 13.70 11.58 -1.85
CA ARG A 94 13.45 12.95 -2.31
C ARG A 94 12.36 13.65 -1.52
N LEU A 95 11.28 12.95 -1.17
CA LEU A 95 10.23 13.49 -0.30
C LEU A 95 10.79 13.80 1.09
N ALA A 96 11.58 12.89 1.67
CA ALA A 96 12.23 13.11 2.96
C ALA A 96 13.21 14.29 2.92
N ALA A 97 14.02 14.42 1.86
CA ALA A 97 14.92 15.54 1.67
C ALA A 97 14.20 16.90 1.55
N LYS A 98 12.92 16.89 1.16
CA LYS A 98 12.04 18.07 1.11
C LYS A 98 11.26 18.32 2.41
N GLY A 99 11.46 17.52 3.44
CA GLY A 99 10.69 17.60 4.68
C GLY A 99 9.23 17.17 4.54
N LEU A 100 8.90 16.40 3.49
CA LEU A 100 7.55 15.88 3.22
C LEU A 100 7.36 14.43 3.74
N ALA A 101 8.26 13.96 4.60
CA ALA A 101 8.14 12.66 5.24
C ALA A 101 8.46 12.79 6.73
N ASP A 102 7.53 12.36 7.58
CA ASP A 102 7.67 12.44 9.04
C ASP A 102 8.49 11.27 9.64
N GLY A 103 8.73 10.22 8.84
CA GLY A 103 9.36 8.97 9.29
C GLY A 103 10.59 8.57 8.46
N PRO A 104 11.35 7.57 8.93
CA PRO A 104 12.54 7.09 8.23
C PRO A 104 12.18 6.42 6.90
N VAL A 105 12.98 6.68 5.88
CA VAL A 105 12.93 5.93 4.61
C VAL A 105 13.76 4.67 4.76
N PHE A 106 13.17 3.51 4.49
CA PHE A 106 13.87 2.23 4.51
C PHE A 106 13.51 1.36 3.30
N LEU A 107 14.40 0.43 2.97
CA LEU A 107 14.18 -0.54 1.90
C LEU A 107 13.33 -1.70 2.43
N TYR A 108 12.15 -1.92 1.84
CA TYR A 108 11.24 -2.99 2.27
C TYR A 108 11.29 -4.23 1.35
N ALA A 109 11.65 -4.06 0.07
CA ALA A 109 11.71 -5.15 -0.89
C ALA A 109 12.66 -4.83 -2.06
N VAL A 110 13.07 -5.89 -2.77
CA VAL A 110 13.83 -5.79 -4.03
C VAL A 110 13.04 -6.48 -5.14
N GLY A 111 12.61 -5.69 -6.12
CA GLY A 111 11.89 -6.17 -7.29
C GLY A 111 12.77 -6.95 -8.27
N ARG A 112 12.15 -7.79 -9.10
CA ARG A 112 12.82 -8.47 -10.23
C ARG A 112 12.05 -8.23 -11.50
N LEU A 113 12.75 -7.76 -12.53
CA LEU A 113 12.19 -7.62 -13.87
C LEU A 113 12.06 -9.01 -14.51
N VAL A 114 10.94 -9.23 -15.21
CA VAL A 114 10.68 -10.47 -15.95
C VAL A 114 10.16 -10.16 -17.34
N VAL A 115 10.40 -11.08 -18.28
CA VAL A 115 9.64 -11.15 -19.53
C VAL A 115 8.48 -12.10 -19.29
N TRP A 116 7.28 -11.64 -19.58
CA TRP A 116 6.06 -12.41 -19.36
C TRP A 116 5.28 -12.54 -20.66
N VAL A 117 4.70 -13.72 -20.87
CA VAL A 117 3.80 -14.01 -21.98
C VAL A 117 2.55 -14.73 -21.47
N PRO A 118 1.41 -14.61 -22.16
CA PRO A 118 0.23 -15.40 -21.83
C PRO A 118 0.54 -16.90 -21.86
N SER A 119 -0.12 -17.69 -21.02
CA SER A 119 0.11 -19.13 -20.90
C SER A 119 -0.07 -19.93 -22.20
N LYS A 120 -0.88 -19.43 -23.13
CA LYS A 120 -1.10 -20.03 -24.46
C LYS A 120 -0.06 -19.59 -25.51
N SER A 121 0.89 -18.73 -25.15
CA SER A 121 1.94 -18.28 -26.06
C SER A 121 2.89 -19.43 -26.38
N ARG A 122 3.26 -19.54 -27.66
CA ARG A 122 4.31 -20.46 -28.13
C ARG A 122 5.71 -19.86 -28.06
N LEU A 123 5.83 -18.62 -27.57
CA LEU A 123 7.10 -17.93 -27.47
C LEU A 123 7.93 -18.51 -26.32
N ASP A 124 9.10 -19.07 -26.63
CA ASP A 124 10.01 -19.62 -25.62
C ASP A 124 10.80 -18.51 -24.90
N VAL A 125 10.13 -17.83 -23.97
CA VAL A 125 10.77 -16.82 -23.12
C VAL A 125 11.71 -17.42 -22.07
N GLY A 126 11.57 -18.72 -21.75
CA GLY A 126 12.39 -19.40 -20.75
C GLY A 126 13.84 -19.56 -21.22
N SER A 127 14.01 -20.04 -22.45
CA SER A 127 15.35 -20.23 -23.04
C SER A 127 15.88 -18.94 -23.66
N LEU A 128 15.04 -18.16 -24.34
CA LEU A 128 15.48 -16.98 -25.09
C LEU A 128 15.59 -15.72 -24.24
N GLY A 129 14.92 -15.67 -23.07
CA GLY A 129 14.83 -14.48 -22.24
C GLY A 129 14.35 -13.25 -23.03
N LEU A 130 15.06 -12.12 -22.86
CA LEU A 130 14.77 -10.86 -23.57
C LEU A 130 14.95 -10.93 -25.10
N ARG A 131 15.72 -11.90 -25.62
CA ARG A 131 15.85 -12.08 -27.09
C ARG A 131 14.56 -12.57 -27.73
N ALA A 132 13.67 -13.20 -26.94
CA ALA A 132 12.35 -13.60 -27.41
C ALA A 132 11.54 -12.44 -28.00
N LEU A 133 11.80 -11.21 -27.54
CA LEU A 133 11.10 -10.01 -28.00
C LEU A 133 11.35 -9.69 -29.48
N LEU A 134 12.43 -10.20 -30.07
CA LEU A 134 12.77 -10.01 -31.48
C LEU A 134 12.10 -11.02 -32.42
N ALA A 135 11.35 -11.98 -31.87
CA ALA A 135 10.72 -13.00 -32.70
C ALA A 135 9.68 -12.37 -33.65
N PRO A 136 9.57 -12.83 -34.92
CA PRO A 136 8.63 -12.25 -35.89
C PRO A 136 7.16 -12.30 -35.46
N SER A 137 6.82 -13.22 -34.54
CA SER A 137 5.48 -13.34 -33.96
C SER A 137 5.16 -12.25 -32.94
N VAL A 138 6.16 -11.54 -32.42
CA VAL A 138 5.98 -10.44 -31.45
C VAL A 138 5.64 -9.17 -32.22
N ARG A 139 4.39 -8.73 -32.07
CA ARG A 139 3.89 -7.51 -32.74
C ARG A 139 3.93 -6.27 -31.86
N LYS A 140 3.87 -6.46 -30.55
CA LYS A 140 3.87 -5.40 -29.54
C LYS A 140 4.55 -5.90 -28.28
N VAL A 141 5.36 -5.05 -27.68
CA VAL A 141 5.94 -5.26 -26.36
C VAL A 141 5.33 -4.23 -25.42
N ALA A 142 4.66 -4.69 -24.36
CA ALA A 142 4.08 -3.82 -23.36
C ALA A 142 5.11 -3.55 -22.24
N ILE A 143 5.37 -2.28 -21.97
CA ILE A 143 6.12 -1.83 -20.79
C ILE A 143 5.34 -0.72 -20.08
N ALA A 144 5.54 -0.56 -18.78
CA ALA A 144 5.04 0.62 -18.08
C ALA A 144 5.75 1.88 -18.61
N ASN A 145 5.09 3.04 -18.57
CA ASN A 145 5.67 4.29 -19.06
C ASN A 145 6.95 4.66 -18.27
N PRO A 146 8.15 4.66 -18.90
CA PRO A 146 9.41 4.90 -18.20
C PRO A 146 9.51 6.29 -17.55
N ARG A 147 8.73 7.26 -18.00
CA ARG A 147 8.77 8.62 -17.44
C ARG A 147 8.41 8.68 -15.96
N HIS A 148 7.55 7.76 -15.50
CA HIS A 148 7.05 7.80 -14.13
C HIS A 148 7.02 6.43 -13.43
N ALA A 149 7.09 5.33 -14.17
CA ALA A 149 7.08 3.98 -13.61
C ALA A 149 8.49 3.37 -13.53
N PRO A 150 8.98 2.99 -12.32
CA PRO A 150 10.29 2.35 -12.14
C PRO A 150 10.51 1.09 -12.98
N TYR A 151 9.52 0.19 -13.04
CA TYR A 151 9.61 -1.02 -13.87
C TYR A 151 9.64 -0.71 -15.37
N GLY A 152 9.06 0.41 -15.80
CA GLY A 152 9.18 0.91 -17.16
C GLY A 152 10.62 1.32 -17.49
N ARG A 153 11.24 2.10 -16.60
CA ARG A 153 12.68 2.46 -16.72
C ARG A 153 13.57 1.23 -16.71
N ALA A 154 13.31 0.28 -15.81
CA ALA A 154 14.07 -0.96 -15.72
C ALA A 154 13.95 -1.80 -17.00
N ALA A 155 12.75 -1.89 -17.57
CA ALA A 155 12.51 -2.62 -18.83
C ALA A 155 13.26 -1.98 -20.00
N GLU A 156 13.16 -0.66 -20.16
CA GLU A 156 13.91 0.07 -21.18
C GLU A 156 15.43 -0.09 -21.00
N ALA A 157 15.94 0.09 -19.78
CA ALA A 157 17.37 -0.07 -19.49
C ALA A 157 17.87 -1.48 -19.81
N ALA A 158 17.10 -2.51 -19.45
CA ALA A 158 17.44 -3.90 -19.75
C ALA A 158 17.48 -4.18 -21.25
N MET A 159 16.47 -3.71 -22.00
CA MET A 159 16.41 -3.90 -23.45
C MET A 159 17.51 -3.14 -24.19
N ARG A 160 17.86 -1.92 -23.74
CA ARG A 160 18.98 -1.15 -24.28
C ARG A 160 20.31 -1.85 -24.03
N ARG A 161 20.54 -2.32 -22.80
CA ARG A 161 21.76 -3.03 -22.41
C ARG A 161 21.97 -4.31 -23.22
N LEU A 162 20.89 -5.01 -23.58
CA LEU A 162 20.93 -6.24 -24.37
C LEU A 162 20.83 -6.02 -25.87
N GLY A 163 20.76 -4.76 -26.33
CA GLY A 163 20.73 -4.43 -27.76
C GLY A 163 19.43 -4.80 -28.48
N VAL A 164 18.34 -5.09 -27.75
CA VAL A 164 17.05 -5.49 -28.35
C VAL A 164 16.10 -4.31 -28.50
N TRP A 165 16.38 -3.17 -27.84
CA TRP A 165 15.49 -2.01 -27.78
C TRP A 165 15.06 -1.49 -29.16
N SER A 166 16.00 -1.34 -30.11
CA SER A 166 15.68 -0.83 -31.45
C SER A 166 14.80 -1.78 -32.27
N GLY A 167 14.84 -3.08 -31.99
CA GLY A 167 14.03 -4.08 -32.69
C GLY A 167 12.62 -4.26 -32.14
N VAL A 168 12.28 -3.57 -31.03
CA VAL A 168 10.96 -3.67 -30.37
C VAL A 168 10.18 -2.35 -30.36
N GLN A 169 10.77 -1.26 -30.85
CA GLN A 169 10.08 0.03 -31.00
C GLN A 169 9.08 0.02 -32.15
#